data_AF-V6HTD4-F1
#
_entry.id   AF-V6HTD4-F1
#
_cell.length_a   1.000
_cell.length_b   1.000
_cell.length_c   1.000
_cell.angle_alpha   90.00
_cell.angle_beta   90.00
_cell.angle_gamma   90.00
#
_symmetry.space_group_name_H-M   'P 1'
#
loop_
_entity.id
_entity.type
_entity.pdbx_description
1 polymer ?
#
loop_
_entity_poly.entity_id
_entity_poly.type
_entity_poly.pdbx_seq_one_letter_code
_entity_poly.pdbx_strand_id
1 'polypeptide(L)'
;MKGFPDTIISVFPNAQVQLCIVPMVRNSLKWVSYKQRKELVVDLKAIYKSPSEEIAKKSLDDFSTKWDSQYPMISKSWRNNWDSVIPFLAYPPNIRDLNTDP
;
A
#
# COMPACT_ATOMS: atom_id res chain seq x y z
N MET A 1 0.42 -4.38 -15.27
CA MET A 1 0.85 -5.49 -16.15
C MET A 1 0.29 -6.77 -15.56
N LYS A 2 -0.54 -7.51 -16.29
CA LYS A 2 -0.94 -8.88 -15.89
C LYS A 2 0.12 -9.84 -16.43
N GLY A 3 0.63 -10.78 -15.62
CA GLY A 3 1.54 -11.85 -16.06
C GLY A 3 3.00 -11.74 -15.61
N PHE A 4 3.47 -10.57 -15.14
CA PHE A 4 4.84 -10.46 -14.62
C PHE A 4 5.09 -11.29 -13.35
N PRO A 5 4.21 -11.29 -12.33
CA PRO A 5 4.40 -12.11 -11.13
C PRO A 5 4.46 -13.62 -11.45
N ASP A 6 3.52 -14.09 -12.29
CA ASP A 6 3.40 -15.49 -12.67
C ASP A 6 4.63 -15.99 -13.42
N THR A 7 5.20 -15.12 -14.28
CA THR A 7 6.42 -15.43 -15.04
C THR A 7 7.64 -15.55 -14.13
N ILE A 8 7.78 -14.66 -13.14
CA ILE A 8 8.91 -14.71 -12.19
C ILE A 8 8.82 -15.96 -11.32
N ILE A 9 7.63 -16.29 -10.79
CA ILE A 9 7.43 -17.49 -9.96
C ILE A 9 7.72 -18.76 -10.77
N SER A 10 7.35 -18.80 -12.05
CA SER A 10 7.65 -19.94 -12.92
C SER A 10 9.15 -20.19 -13.13
N VAL A 11 9.98 -19.13 -13.12
CA VAL A 11 11.44 -19.25 -13.35
C VAL A 11 12.20 -19.35 -12.03
N PHE A 12 11.71 -18.69 -10.98
CA PHE A 12 12.31 -18.65 -9.65
C PHE A 12 11.25 -19.03 -8.60
N PRO A 13 10.99 -20.33 -8.38
CA PRO A 13 9.89 -20.81 -7.54
C PRO A 13 10.01 -20.41 -6.05
N ASN A 14 11.21 -20.06 -5.61
CA ASN A 14 11.48 -19.58 -4.25
C ASN A 14 11.47 -18.04 -4.13
N ALA A 15 11.25 -17.31 -5.23
CA ALA A 15 11.24 -15.85 -5.23
C ALA A 15 9.88 -15.31 -4.77
N GLN A 16 9.90 -14.39 -3.81
CA GLN A 16 8.71 -13.67 -3.37
C GLN A 16 8.50 -12.43 -4.25
N VAL A 17 7.43 -12.41 -5.04
CA VAL A 17 7.05 -11.22 -5.81
C VAL A 17 6.28 -10.27 -4.90
N GLN A 18 6.93 -9.19 -4.48
CA GLN A 18 6.31 -8.15 -3.67
C GLN A 18 5.88 -6.97 -4.55
N LEU A 19 4.62 -6.54 -4.43
CA LEU A 19 4.22 -5.23 -4.92
C LEU A 19 4.83 -4.16 -4.00
N CYS A 20 5.69 -3.32 -4.58
CA CYS A 20 6.30 -2.24 -3.83
C CYS A 20 5.24 -1.22 -3.37
N ILE A 21 5.25 -0.91 -2.07
CA ILE A 21 4.36 0.11 -1.46
C ILE A 21 4.57 1.48 -2.11
N VAL A 22 5.79 1.82 -2.52
CA VAL A 22 6.12 3.11 -3.15
C VAL A 22 5.28 3.37 -4.43
N PRO A 23 5.27 2.46 -5.43
CA PRO A 23 4.31 2.53 -6.54
C PRO A 23 2.84 2.63 -6.14
N MET A 24 2.40 1.92 -5.09
CA MET A 24 1.01 2.00 -4.62
C MET A 24 0.67 3.40 -4.09
N VAL A 25 1.56 3.99 -3.28
CA VAL A 25 1.41 5.36 -2.76
C VAL A 25 1.42 6.37 -3.92
N ARG A 26 2.39 6.27 -4.84
CA ARG A 26 2.46 7.17 -6.02
C ARG A 26 1.21 7.08 -6.90
N ASN A 27 0.69 5.87 -7.13
CA ASN A 27 -0.53 5.68 -7.91
C ASN A 27 -1.76 6.26 -7.19
N SER A 28 -1.80 6.19 -5.85
CA SER A 28 -2.86 6.79 -5.03
C SER A 28 -2.87 8.31 -5.16
N LEU A 29 -1.70 8.96 -5.18
CA LEU A 29 -1.57 10.42 -5.26
C LEU A 29 -1.87 11.03 -6.64
N LYS A 30 -1.87 10.21 -7.70
CA LYS A 30 -2.09 10.67 -9.08
C LYS A 30 -3.45 11.37 -9.25
N TRP A 31 -4.46 10.93 -8.50
CA TRP A 31 -5.85 11.37 -8.64
C TRP A 31 -6.28 12.38 -7.58
N VAL A 32 -5.36 12.77 -6.70
CA VAL A 32 -5.65 13.56 -5.50
C VAL A 32 -5.20 15.00 -5.72
N SER A 33 -6.07 15.94 -5.37
CA SER A 33 -5.76 17.37 -5.43
C SER A 33 -4.53 17.71 -4.57
N TYR A 34 -3.70 18.65 -5.03
CA TYR A 34 -2.45 19.00 -4.32
C TYR A 34 -2.66 19.38 -2.84
N LYS A 35 -3.79 20.04 -2.53
CA LYS A 35 -4.17 20.45 -1.17
C LYS A 35 -4.37 19.25 -0.23
N GLN A 36 -4.88 18.13 -0.74
CA GLN A 36 -5.20 16.93 0.05
C GLN A 36 -4.06 15.90 0.08
N ARG A 37 -3.04 16.03 -0.78
CA ARG A 37 -1.95 15.04 -0.87
C ARG A 37 -1.23 14.81 0.44
N LYS A 38 -0.89 15.87 1.18
CA LYS A 38 -0.17 15.74 2.46
C LYS A 38 -0.96 14.91 3.46
N GLU A 39 -2.25 15.22 3.61
CA GLU A 39 -3.15 14.51 4.52
C GLU A 39 -3.32 13.05 4.09
N LEU A 40 -3.54 12.81 2.80
CA LEU A 40 -3.70 11.47 2.26
C LEU A 40 -2.43 10.62 2.43
N VAL A 41 -1.23 11.20 2.28
CA VAL A 41 0.03 10.50 2.56
C VAL A 41 0.16 10.11 4.03
N VAL A 42 -0.28 10.95 4.96
CA VAL A 42 -0.28 10.63 6.40
C VAL A 42 -1.19 9.43 6.67
N ASP A 43 -2.39 9.43 6.11
CA ASP A 43 -3.34 8.34 6.30
C ASP A 43 -2.86 7.04 5.63
N LEU A 44 -2.23 7.12 4.45
CA LEU A 44 -1.59 5.96 3.83
C LEU A 44 -0.39 5.44 4.65
N LYS A 45 0.44 6.33 5.22
CA LYS A 45 1.55 5.97 6.11
C LYS A 45 1.07 5.16 7.31
N ALA A 46 -0.10 5.50 7.87
CA ALA A 46 -0.69 4.74 8.97
C ALA A 46 -0.91 3.26 8.61
N ILE A 47 -1.26 2.95 7.35
CA ILE A 47 -1.47 1.58 6.87
C ILE A 47 -0.14 0.81 6.84
N TYR A 48 0.85 1.28 6.06
CA TYR A 48 2.06 0.49 5.81
C TYR A 48 3.14 0.64 6.89
N LYS A 49 3.04 1.62 7.80
CA LYS A 49 3.89 1.71 9.00
C LYS A 49 3.23 1.11 10.25
N SER A 50 2.07 0.44 10.10
CA SER A 50 1.40 -0.21 11.22
C SER A 50 2.26 -1.30 11.88
N PRO A 51 2.17 -1.49 13.21
CA PRO A 51 2.97 -2.47 13.93
C PRO A 51 2.42 -3.91 13.82
N SER A 52 1.17 -4.09 13.39
CA SER A 52 0.56 -5.39 13.12
C SER A 52 -0.40 -5.35 11.93
N GLU A 53 -0.76 -6.51 11.40
CA GLU A 53 -1.73 -6.63 10.32
C GLU A 53 -3.12 -6.13 10.75
N GLU A 54 -3.54 -6.41 11.98
CA GLU A 54 -4.84 -5.98 12.52
C GLU A 54 -4.94 -4.45 12.57
N ILE A 55 -3.86 -3.78 13.00
CA ILE A 55 -3.81 -2.32 13.06
C ILE A 55 -3.76 -1.72 11.65
N ALA A 56 -3.08 -2.40 10.71
CA ALA A 56 -3.05 -1.99 9.32
C ALA A 56 -4.43 -2.11 8.66
N LYS A 57 -5.16 -3.20 8.91
CA LYS A 57 -6.55 -3.40 8.45
C LYS A 57 -7.46 -2.30 8.98
N LYS A 58 -7.41 -2.05 10.30
CA LYS A 58 -8.17 -0.96 10.91
C LYS A 58 -7.83 0.40 10.28
N SER A 59 -6.55 0.67 10.05
CA SER A 59 -6.11 1.91 9.40
C SER A 59 -6.62 2.04 7.96
N LEU A 60 -6.72 0.93 7.22
CA LEU A 60 -7.31 0.90 5.88
C LEU A 60 -8.83 1.12 5.90
N ASP A 61 -9.52 0.63 6.92
CA ASP A 61 -10.95 0.87 7.09
C ASP A 61 -11.25 2.32 7.50
N ASP A 62 -10.46 2.88 8.42
CA ASP A 62 -10.49 4.29 8.80
C ASP A 62 -10.19 5.19 7.58
N PHE A 63 -9.18 4.83 6.77
CA PHE A 63 -8.88 5.48 5.50
C PHE A 63 -10.07 5.47 4.55
N SER A 64 -10.71 4.31 4.37
CA SER A 64 -11.84 4.17 3.45
C SER A 64 -13.05 5.00 3.88
N THR A 65 -13.32 5.06 5.18
CA THR A 65 -14.41 5.88 5.74
C THR A 65 -14.21 7.37 5.42
N LYS A 66 -12.95 7.84 5.47
CA LYS A 66 -12.59 9.23 5.20
C LYS A 66 -12.57 9.57 3.71
N TRP A 67 -12.01 8.69 2.88
CA TRP A 67 -11.64 9.03 1.50
C TRP A 67 -12.53 8.41 0.43
N ASP A 68 -13.32 7.37 0.71
CA ASP A 68 -14.07 6.67 -0.36
C ASP A 68 -15.17 7.51 -1.00
N SER A 69 -15.66 8.54 -0.31
CA SER A 69 -16.62 9.49 -0.88
C SER A 69 -16.04 10.27 -2.07
N GLN A 70 -14.72 10.49 -2.10
CA GLN A 70 -14.02 11.25 -3.14
C GLN A 70 -13.13 10.36 -4.02
N TYR A 71 -12.47 9.37 -3.41
CA TYR A 71 -11.42 8.55 -4.01
C TYR A 71 -11.57 7.05 -3.72
N PRO A 72 -12.73 6.43 -4.04
CA PRO A 72 -13.03 5.03 -3.69
C PRO A 72 -12.07 4.03 -4.33
N MET A 73 -11.44 4.41 -5.45
CA MET A 73 -10.49 3.55 -6.15
C MET A 73 -9.19 3.35 -5.37
N ILE A 74 -8.83 4.26 -4.46
CA ILE A 74 -7.61 4.13 -3.67
C ILE A 74 -7.76 2.96 -2.69
N SER A 75 -8.74 3.01 -1.80
CA SER A 75 -8.95 1.93 -0.81
C SER A 75 -9.21 0.58 -1.50
N LYS A 76 -9.96 0.56 -2.61
CA LYS A 76 -10.16 -0.64 -3.43
C LYS A 76 -8.85 -1.21 -3.98
N SER A 77 -7.95 -0.35 -4.47
CA SER A 77 -6.63 -0.80 -4.93
C SER A 77 -5.81 -1.38 -3.78
N TRP A 78 -5.85 -0.79 -2.60
CA TRP A 78 -5.12 -1.30 -1.43
C TRP A 78 -5.67 -2.66 -0.97
N ARG A 79 -7.00 -2.81 -0.92
CA ARG A 79 -7.66 -4.10 -0.59
C ARG A 79 -7.36 -5.18 -1.62
N ASN A 80 -7.38 -4.85 -2.91
CA ASN A 80 -7.06 -5.82 -3.98
C ASN A 80 -5.62 -6.32 -3.97
N ASN A 81 -4.69 -5.55 -3.35
CA ASN A 81 -3.28 -5.91 -3.27
C ASN A 81 -2.88 -6.27 -1.82
N TRP A 82 -3.85 -6.53 -0.93
CA TRP A 82 -3.63 -6.69 0.50
C TRP A 82 -2.63 -7.80 0.84
N ASP A 83 -2.70 -8.93 0.12
CA ASP A 83 -1.77 -10.06 0.29
C ASP A 83 -0.31 -9.72 -0.03
N SER A 84 -0.06 -8.64 -0.78
CA SER A 84 1.29 -8.11 -1.01
C SER A 84 1.70 -7.03 0.00
N VAL A 85 0.75 -6.43 0.71
CA VAL A 85 0.99 -5.45 1.78
C VAL A 85 1.34 -6.15 3.09
N ILE A 86 0.69 -7.27 3.42
CA ILE A 86 0.93 -8.03 4.66
C ILE A 86 2.41 -8.42 4.83
N PRO A 87 3.10 -9.01 3.83
CA PRO A 87 4.49 -9.42 4.00
C PRO A 87 5.43 -8.24 4.29
N PHE A 88 5.12 -7.05 3.77
CA PHE A 88 5.87 -5.84 4.09
C PHE A 88 5.79 -5.50 5.59
N LEU A 89 4.63 -5.74 6.21
CA LEU A 89 4.42 -5.55 7.65
C LEU A 89 5.04 -6.66 8.51
N ALA A 90 5.54 -7.74 7.92
CA ALA A 90 6.25 -8.80 8.67
C ALA A 90 7.74 -8.48 8.87
N TYR A 91 8.31 -7.61 8.04
CA TYR A 91 9.71 -7.18 8.16
C TYR A 91 9.95 -6.34 9.42
N PRO A 92 11.10 -6.37 10.11
CA PRO A 92 11.30 -5.51 11.27
C PRO A 92 11.29 -4.01 10.91
N PRO A 93 10.87 -3.10 11.82
CA PRO A 93 10.65 -1.69 11.52
C PRO A 93 11.86 -0.96 10.92
N ASN A 94 13.08 -1.37 11.27
CA ASN A 94 14.34 -0.79 10.79
C ASN A 94 14.57 -0.94 9.28
N ILE A 95 13.86 -1.86 8.61
CA ILE A 95 13.90 -2.00 7.15
C ILE A 95 12.63 -1.50 6.45
N ARG A 96 11.63 -1.02 7.21
CA ARG A 96 10.38 -0.44 6.68
C ARG A 96 10.50 1.07 6.40
N ASP A 97 11.67 1.66 6.56
CA ASP A 97 11.84 3.09 6.29
C ASP A 97 11.87 3.36 4.78
N LEU A 98 10.67 3.58 4.24
CA LEU A 98 10.48 3.95 2.86
C LEU A 98 10.51 5.46 2.75
N ASN A 99 11.51 5.97 2.02
CA ASN A 99 11.57 7.38 1.62
C ASN A 99 10.39 7.66 0.68
N THR A 100 9.30 8.15 1.26
CA THR A 100 7.96 8.30 0.65
C THR A 100 7.55 9.76 0.60
N ASP A 101 8.51 10.66 0.70
CA ASP A 101 8.24 12.08 0.53
C ASP A 101 7.80 12.37 -0.91
N PRO A 102 6.78 13.24 -1.08
CA PRO A 102 6.19 13.56 -2.37
C PRO A 102 7.12 14.35 -3.29
#